data_AF-A0A7J6QK97-F1
#
_entry.id   AF-A0A7J6QK97-F1
#
_cell.length_a   1.000
_cell.length_b   1.000
_cell.length_c   1.000
_cell.angle_alpha   90.00
_cell.angle_beta   90.00
_cell.angle_gamma   90.00
#
_symmetry.space_group_name_H-M   'P 1'
#
loop_
_entity.id
_entity.type
_entity.pdbx_description
1 polymer ?
#
loop_
_entity_poly.entity_id
_entity_poly.type
_entity_poly.pdbx_seq_one_letter_code
_entity_poly.pdbx_strand_id
1 'polypeptide(L)'
;KSYSAVDDHCVIPLPVEKAIEQRDALARFLYGLVFTKVVVKTNSACITATPSPATYERRRRQSVASSLADFTDDGSLFCGVLDIFGFEYYKNNTFEQLCINYANERLQGFFVDYVFNHEQQVYHRDGIHWESVVLDYPDNQA
;
A
#
# COMPACT_ATOMS: atom_id res chain seq x y z
N LYS A 1 21.08 32.54 -15.61
CA LYS A 1 21.01 33.28 -16.90
C LYS A 1 19.74 32.85 -17.59
N SER A 2 18.79 33.77 -17.74
CA SER A 2 17.51 33.61 -18.42
C SER A 2 17.72 33.54 -19.93
N TYR A 3 17.13 32.55 -20.59
CA TYR A 3 16.98 32.55 -22.04
C TYR A 3 15.54 32.18 -22.37
N SER A 4 14.77 33.18 -22.75
CA SER A 4 13.55 33.03 -23.54
C SER A 4 13.98 33.01 -25.01
N ALA A 5 13.76 31.89 -25.69
CA ALA A 5 13.86 31.83 -27.15
C ALA A 5 12.48 31.39 -27.67
N VAL A 6 11.82 32.34 -28.31
CA VAL A 6 10.63 32.11 -29.13
C VAL A 6 11.16 31.59 -30.47
N ASP A 7 10.83 30.35 -30.82
CA ASP A 7 11.03 29.69 -32.13
C ASP A 7 12.43 29.33 -32.66
N ASP A 8 13.52 29.46 -31.90
CA ASP A 8 14.83 28.89 -32.31
C ASP A 8 15.19 27.62 -31.51
N HIS A 9 15.15 26.46 -32.18
CA HIS A 9 15.63 25.20 -31.63
C HIS A 9 17.17 25.22 -31.49
N CYS A 10 17.65 25.56 -30.29
CA CYS A 10 19.08 25.47 -29.96
C CYS A 10 19.38 24.12 -29.27
N VAL A 11 20.20 23.28 -29.91
CA VAL A 11 20.71 22.03 -29.32
C VAL A 11 22.03 22.33 -28.61
N ILE A 12 22.00 22.30 -27.28
CA ILE A 12 23.20 22.49 -26.45
C ILE A 12 23.77 21.10 -26.12
N PRO A 13 25.05 20.81 -26.45
CA PRO A 13 25.65 19.52 -26.14
C PRO A 13 25.71 19.31 -24.63
N LEU A 14 25.28 18.11 -24.18
CA LEU A 14 25.24 17.76 -22.77
C LEU A 14 26.62 17.38 -22.23
N PRO A 15 26.99 17.85 -21.02
CA PRO A 15 28.12 17.31 -20.28
C PRO A 15 27.94 15.81 -20.01
N VAL A 16 29.05 15.07 -19.95
CA VAL A 16 29.05 13.61 -19.76
C VAL A 16 28.30 13.20 -18.49
N GLU A 17 28.46 13.92 -17.38
CA GLU A 17 27.78 13.66 -16.11
C GLU A 17 26.25 13.72 -16.25
N LYS A 18 25.73 14.79 -16.87
CA LYS A 18 24.28 14.93 -17.13
C LYS A 18 23.76 13.89 -18.13
N ALA A 19 24.59 13.48 -19.10
CA ALA A 19 24.21 12.43 -20.03
C ALA A 19 24.05 11.08 -19.32
N ILE A 20 24.90 10.78 -18.33
CA ILE A 20 24.79 9.57 -17.50
C ILE A 20 23.51 9.63 -16.65
N GLU A 21 23.26 10.76 -15.98
CA GLU A 21 22.04 10.95 -15.19
C GLU A 21 20.77 10.76 -16.04
N GLN A 22 20.73 11.32 -17.25
CA GLN A 22 19.61 11.18 -18.17
C GLN A 22 19.43 9.73 -18.65
N ARG A 23 20.54 9.03 -18.96
CA ARG A 23 20.50 7.61 -19.30
C ARG A 23 19.92 6.77 -18.15
N ASP A 24 20.38 7.02 -16.93
CA ASP A 24 19.95 6.26 -15.75
C ASP A 24 18.51 6.60 -15.36
N ALA A 25 18.08 7.86 -15.55
CA ALA A 25 16.67 8.26 -15.43
C ALA A 25 15.78 7.54 -16.45
N LEU A 26 16.20 7.45 -17.71
CA LEU A 26 15.47 6.69 -18.73
C LEU A 26 15.40 5.21 -18.40
N ALA A 27 16.49 4.61 -17.91
CA ALA A 27 16.50 3.21 -17.49
C ALA A 27 15.51 2.95 -16.35
N ARG A 28 15.50 3.81 -15.32
CA ARG A 28 14.52 3.74 -14.22
C ARG A 28 13.08 3.88 -14.71
N PHE A 29 12.83 4.80 -15.65
CA PHE A 29 11.52 4.97 -16.27
C PHE A 29 11.05 3.73 -17.03
N LEU A 30 11.92 3.17 -17.89
CA LEU A 30 11.61 1.96 -18.65
C LEU A 30 11.36 0.76 -17.73
N TYR A 31 12.16 0.61 -16.67
CA TYR A 31 11.94 -0.42 -15.66
C TYR A 31 10.58 -0.25 -14.97
N GLY A 32 10.22 0.98 -14.58
CA GLY A 32 8.90 1.29 -14.03
C GLY A 32 7.75 0.90 -14.96
N LEU A 33 7.88 1.16 -16.27
CA LEU A 33 6.88 0.73 -17.25
C LEU A 33 6.78 -0.80 -17.36
N VAL A 34 7.91 -1.51 -17.34
CA VAL A 34 7.94 -2.98 -17.38
C VAL A 34 7.27 -3.55 -16.14
N PHE A 35 7.63 -3.05 -14.95
CA PHE A 35 7.03 -3.46 -13.68
C PHE A 35 5.50 -3.31 -13.71
N THR A 36 4.99 -2.13 -14.06
CA THR A 36 3.54 -1.88 -14.16
C THR A 36 2.86 -2.83 -15.15
N LYS A 37 3.48 -3.09 -16.31
CA LYS A 37 2.94 -4.04 -17.30
C LYS A 37 2.89 -5.47 -16.77
N VAL A 38 3.89 -5.91 -16.01
CA VAL A 38 3.90 -7.24 -15.38
C VAL A 38 2.76 -7.34 -14.38
N VAL A 39 2.62 -6.36 -13.47
CA VAL A 39 1.55 -6.34 -12.46
C VAL A 39 0.17 -6.40 -13.11
N VAL A 40 -0.08 -5.57 -14.13
CA VAL A 40 -1.36 -5.55 -14.86
C VAL A 40 -1.65 -6.91 -15.49
N LYS A 41 -0.68 -7.51 -16.20
CA LYS A 41 -0.87 -8.82 -16.85
C LYS A 41 -1.13 -9.93 -15.84
N THR A 42 -0.40 -9.96 -14.72
CA THR A 42 -0.60 -10.95 -13.64
C THR A 42 -2.00 -10.80 -13.05
N ASN A 43 -2.43 -9.58 -12.73
CA ASN A 43 -3.76 -9.33 -12.18
C ASN A 43 -4.87 -9.74 -13.15
N SER A 44 -4.76 -9.40 -14.44
CA SER A 44 -5.72 -9.83 -15.46
C SER A 44 -5.80 -11.35 -15.57
N ALA A 45 -4.67 -12.05 -15.54
CA ALA A 45 -4.64 -13.51 -15.60
C ALA A 45 -5.32 -14.14 -14.36
N CYS A 46 -5.06 -13.62 -13.15
CA CYS A 46 -5.65 -14.11 -11.90
C CYS A 46 -7.17 -13.90 -11.85
N ILE A 47 -7.67 -12.75 -12.32
CA ILE A 47 -9.12 -12.45 -12.33
C ILE A 47 -9.87 -13.36 -13.31
N THR A 48 -9.28 -13.69 -14.47
CA THR A 48 -9.92 -14.60 -15.43
C THR A 48 -9.92 -16.08 -14.98
N ALA A 49 -9.07 -16.42 -14.00
CA ALA A 49 -8.96 -17.79 -13.48
C ALA A 49 -10.00 -18.13 -12.41
N THR A 50 -10.78 -17.15 -11.91
CA THR A 50 -11.89 -17.45 -11.00
C THR A 50 -13.11 -17.90 -11.80
N PRO A 51 -13.65 -19.11 -11.53
CA PRO A 51 -14.87 -19.57 -12.19
C PRO A 51 -16.04 -18.69 -11.77
N SER A 52 -16.89 -18.35 -12.75
CA SER A 52 -18.10 -17.53 -12.65
C SER A 52 -18.83 -17.57 -11.29
N PRO A 53 -19.36 -16.42 -10.80
CA PRO A 53 -20.11 -16.30 -9.53
C PRO A 53 -21.26 -17.31 -9.36
N ALA A 54 -21.77 -17.89 -10.46
CA ALA A 54 -22.74 -18.98 -10.44
C ALA A 54 -22.29 -20.24 -9.65
N THR A 55 -20.98 -20.43 -9.46
CA THR A 55 -20.43 -21.61 -8.75
C THR A 55 -20.32 -21.40 -7.24
N TYR A 56 -20.14 -20.15 -6.79
CA TYR A 56 -19.95 -19.81 -5.38
C TYR A 56 -21.28 -19.78 -4.61
N GLU A 57 -22.35 -19.29 -5.24
CA GLU A 57 -23.69 -19.26 -4.63
C GLU A 57 -24.22 -20.66 -4.28
N ARG A 58 -23.82 -21.70 -5.03
CA ARG A 58 -24.29 -23.07 -4.79
C ARG A 58 -23.75 -23.67 -3.49
N ARG A 59 -22.61 -23.18 -2.97
CA ARG A 59 -21.99 -23.66 -1.73
C ARG A 59 -22.42 -22.86 -0.48
N ARG A 60 -22.88 -21.62 -0.66
CA ARG A 60 -23.26 -20.69 0.43
C ARG A 60 -24.69 -20.88 0.96
N ARG A 61 -25.50 -21.74 0.32
CA ARG A 61 -26.87 -22.07 0.78
C ARG A 61 -26.93 -22.89 2.09
N GLN A 62 -25.81 -23.29 2.69
CA GLN A 62 -25.84 -24.15 3.87
C GLN A 62 -25.33 -23.59 5.20
N SER A 63 -24.67 -22.42 5.29
CA SER A 63 -24.37 -21.84 6.61
C SER A 63 -23.79 -20.40 6.58
N VAL A 64 -24.41 -19.50 7.38
CA VAL A 64 -23.83 -18.28 8.02
C VAL A 64 -23.38 -17.09 7.15
N ALA A 65 -24.21 -16.62 6.23
CA ALA A 65 -23.82 -15.56 5.27
C ALA A 65 -24.53 -14.20 5.40
N SER A 66 -25.38 -13.96 6.40
CA SER A 66 -26.29 -12.80 6.39
C SER A 66 -25.77 -11.52 7.06
N SER A 67 -24.51 -11.46 7.54
CA SER A 67 -24.04 -10.31 8.36
C SER A 67 -22.73 -9.66 7.89
N LEU A 68 -22.19 -10.04 6.73
CA LEU A 68 -20.91 -9.49 6.21
C LEU A 68 -21.05 -8.80 4.84
N ALA A 69 -22.27 -8.50 4.40
CA ALA A 69 -22.55 -8.01 3.06
C ALA A 69 -22.18 -6.52 2.81
N ASP A 70 -21.74 -5.79 3.84
CA ASP A 70 -21.59 -4.33 3.76
C ASP A 70 -20.23 -3.82 3.23
N PHE A 71 -19.33 -4.68 2.74
CA PHE A 71 -17.96 -4.25 2.37
C PHE A 71 -17.54 -4.43 0.91
N THR A 72 -18.39 -4.94 0.00
CA THR A 72 -18.09 -4.92 -1.46
C THR A 72 -19.35 -4.73 -2.30
N ASP A 73 -19.26 -3.91 -3.35
CA ASP A 73 -20.34 -3.60 -4.33
C ASP A 73 -20.85 -4.84 -5.10
N ASP A 74 -20.19 -6.00 -4.97
CA ASP A 74 -20.54 -7.27 -5.65
C ASP A 74 -20.72 -8.47 -4.68
N GLY A 75 -20.78 -8.24 -3.36
CA GLY A 75 -21.01 -9.31 -2.37
C GLY A 75 -19.93 -10.40 -2.28
N SER A 76 -18.77 -10.18 -2.92
CA SER A 76 -17.63 -11.09 -2.90
C SER A 76 -16.82 -10.94 -1.61
N LEU A 77 -16.50 -12.06 -0.96
CA LEU A 77 -15.57 -12.05 0.17
C LEU A 77 -14.13 -11.89 -0.34
N PHE A 78 -13.36 -10.98 0.24
CA PHE A 78 -11.95 -10.75 -0.07
C PHE A 78 -11.08 -10.95 1.18
N CYS A 79 -9.90 -11.56 0.99
CA CYS A 79 -8.87 -11.67 2.01
C CYS A 79 -7.56 -11.14 1.42
N GLY A 80 -7.03 -10.08 2.01
CA GLY A 80 -5.77 -9.46 1.61
C GLY A 80 -4.61 -9.96 2.46
N VAL A 81 -3.47 -10.22 1.83
CA VAL A 81 -2.20 -10.46 2.51
C VAL A 81 -1.30 -9.26 2.25
N LEU A 82 -0.75 -8.68 3.31
CA LEU A 82 0.16 -7.53 3.23
C LEU A 82 1.59 -8.02 3.42
N ASP A 83 2.45 -7.76 2.43
CA ASP A 83 3.89 -8.00 2.48
C ASP A 83 4.60 -6.73 1.96
N ILE A 84 5.27 -6.01 2.86
CA ILE A 84 5.96 -4.74 2.60
C ILE A 84 7.33 -4.74 3.27
N PHE A 85 8.21 -3.83 2.83
CA PHE A 85 9.51 -3.64 3.46
C PHE A 85 9.37 -3.23 4.93
N GLY A 86 10.15 -3.85 5.81
CA GLY A 86 10.27 -3.46 7.22
C GLY A 86 11.10 -2.20 7.43
N PHE A 87 11.19 -1.73 8.67
CA PHE A 87 11.93 -0.52 9.03
C PHE A 87 13.42 -0.62 8.65
N GLU A 88 13.95 0.43 8.01
CA GLU A 88 15.35 0.50 7.56
C GLU A 88 16.09 1.67 8.23
N TYR A 89 17.35 1.44 8.61
CA TYR A 89 18.23 2.49 9.11
C TYR A 89 19.66 2.31 8.58
N TYR A 90 20.07 3.23 7.72
CA TYR A 90 21.41 3.26 7.14
C TYR A 90 22.19 4.51 7.58
N LYS A 91 23.50 4.53 7.30
CA LYS A 91 24.36 5.70 7.54
C LYS A 91 23.92 6.93 6.74
N ASN A 92 23.49 6.71 5.49
CA ASN A 92 22.97 7.73 4.60
C ASN A 92 21.56 7.31 4.19
N ASN A 93 20.54 7.95 4.75
CA ASN A 93 19.15 7.68 4.41
C ASN A 93 18.72 8.62 3.28
N THR A 94 18.08 8.06 2.26
CA THR A 94 17.53 8.79 1.12
C THR A 94 16.00 8.86 1.19
N PHE A 95 15.36 9.46 0.20
CA PHE A 95 13.90 9.61 0.17
C PHE A 95 13.19 8.25 0.26
N GLU A 96 13.80 7.21 -0.30
CA GLU A 96 13.32 5.84 -0.28
C GLU A 96 13.14 5.31 1.15
N GLN A 97 14.12 5.51 2.04
CA GLN A 97 14.02 5.11 3.45
C GLN A 97 12.93 5.89 4.18
N LEU A 98 12.76 7.17 3.86
CA LEU A 98 11.66 7.96 4.42
C LEU A 98 10.31 7.34 4.06
N CYS A 99 10.08 6.97 2.79
CA CYS A 99 8.85 6.32 2.36
C CYS A 99 8.61 4.97 3.07
N ILE A 100 9.66 4.15 3.19
CA ILE A 100 9.58 2.84 3.84
C ILE A 100 9.24 2.99 5.32
N ASN A 101 9.98 3.83 6.05
CA ASN A 101 9.80 4.00 7.49
C ASN A 101 8.47 4.69 7.81
N TYR A 102 8.07 5.66 7.00
CA TYR A 102 6.77 6.32 7.14
C TYR A 102 5.61 5.34 6.95
N ALA A 103 5.68 4.46 5.94
CA ALA A 103 4.65 3.44 5.74
C ALA A 103 4.56 2.48 6.93
N ASN A 104 5.70 2.04 7.46
CA ASN A 104 5.76 1.22 8.67
C ASN A 104 5.16 1.93 9.88
N GLU A 105 5.47 3.21 10.06
CA GLU A 105 4.96 4.01 11.17
C GLU A 105 3.42 4.13 11.12
N ARG A 106 2.87 4.35 9.92
CA ARG A 106 1.43 4.42 9.71
C ARG A 106 0.75 3.06 9.93
N LEU A 107 1.39 1.97 9.53
CA LEU A 107 0.89 0.63 9.77
C LEU A 107 0.90 0.28 11.26
N GLN A 108 1.96 0.66 11.97
CA GLN A 108 2.07 0.46 13.41
C GLN A 108 0.98 1.26 14.15
N GLY A 109 0.79 2.54 13.81
CA GLY A 109 -0.29 3.36 14.36
C GLY A 109 -1.68 2.74 14.11
N PHE A 110 -1.95 2.30 12.88
CA PHE A 110 -3.19 1.60 12.56
C PHE A 110 -3.38 0.31 13.38
N PHE A 111 -2.33 -0.49 13.56
CA PHE A 111 -2.40 -1.74 14.32
C PHE A 111 -2.69 -1.48 15.80
N VAL A 112 -1.97 -0.53 16.40
CA VAL A 112 -2.17 -0.05 17.77
C VAL A 112 -3.62 0.37 17.95
N ASP A 113 -4.12 1.31 17.15
CA ASP A 113 -5.49 1.82 17.26
C ASP A 113 -6.53 0.70 17.06
N TYR A 114 -6.35 -0.15 16.06
CA TYR A 114 -7.30 -1.22 15.76
C TYR A 114 -7.36 -2.26 16.88
N VAL A 115 -6.22 -2.77 17.33
CA VAL A 115 -6.15 -3.79 18.39
C VAL A 115 -6.68 -3.24 19.69
N PHE A 116 -6.30 -2.02 20.09
CA PHE A 116 -6.80 -1.42 21.32
C PHE A 116 -8.32 -1.22 21.31
N ASN A 117 -8.87 -0.68 20.22
CA ASN A 117 -10.31 -0.52 20.08
C ASN A 117 -11.04 -1.87 20.09
N HIS A 118 -10.47 -2.89 19.43
CA HIS A 118 -11.05 -4.23 19.41
C HIS A 118 -11.05 -4.88 20.79
N GLU A 119 -9.93 -4.80 21.52
CA GLU A 119 -9.83 -5.34 22.88
C GLU A 119 -10.81 -4.67 23.84
N GLN A 120 -10.93 -3.34 23.82
CA GLN A 120 -11.90 -2.61 24.65
C GLN A 120 -13.34 -3.08 24.37
N GLN A 121 -13.71 -3.28 23.10
CA GLN A 121 -15.03 -3.80 22.74
C GLN A 121 -15.27 -5.21 23.32
N VAL A 122 -14.26 -6.07 23.30
CA VAL A 122 -14.32 -7.42 23.89
C VAL A 122 -14.50 -7.34 25.41
N TYR A 123 -13.71 -6.51 26.10
CA TYR A 123 -13.84 -6.34 27.55
C TYR A 123 -15.21 -5.79 27.97
N HIS A 124 -15.73 -4.81 27.24
CA HIS A 124 -17.08 -4.27 27.46
C HIS A 124 -18.18 -5.32 27.24
N ARG A 125 -18.08 -6.11 26.17
CA ARG A 125 -19.03 -7.19 25.88
C ARG A 125 -19.03 -8.25 26.98
N ASP A 126 -17.85 -8.57 27.49
CA ASP A 126 -17.68 -9.63 28.49
C ASP A 126 -17.93 -9.13 29.93
N GLY A 127 -18.32 -7.85 30.10
CA GLY A 127 -18.70 -7.25 31.38
C GLY A 127 -17.54 -7.04 32.35
N ILE A 128 -16.31 -7.07 31.85
CA ILE A 128 -15.09 -6.90 32.64
C ILE A 128 -14.88 -5.39 32.86
N HIS A 129 -14.74 -4.98 34.12
CA HIS A 129 -14.49 -3.58 34.46
C HIS A 129 -13.08 -3.20 34.01
N TRP A 130 -13.00 -2.57 32.83
CA TRP A 130 -11.79 -1.96 32.31
C TRP A 130 -11.72 -0.53 32.84
N GLU A 131 -10.98 -0.32 33.93
CA GLU A 131 -10.46 1.03 34.18
C GLU A 131 -9.58 1.33 32.98
N SER A 132 -9.83 2.44 32.28
CA SER A 132 -8.90 2.98 31.28
C SER A 132 -7.59 3.29 32.00
N VAL A 133 -6.79 2.25 32.25
CA VAL A 133 -5.38 2.36 32.51
C VAL A 133 -4.91 3.23 31.36
N VAL A 134 -4.39 4.40 31.71
CA VAL A 134 -3.65 5.26 30.79
C VAL A 134 -2.48 4.39 30.33
N LEU A 135 -2.73 3.58 29.29
CA LEU A 135 -1.73 2.80 28.61
C LEU A 135 -0.90 3.87 27.92
N ASP A 136 0.20 4.22 28.57
CA ASP A 136 1.24 5.10 28.07
C ASP A 136 1.93 4.36 26.91
N TYR A 137 1.23 4.25 25.78
CA TYR A 137 1.81 3.78 24.54
C TYR A 137 2.40 4.99 23.83
N PRO A 138 3.61 4.86 23.26
CA PRO A 138 4.19 5.93 22.46
C PRO A 138 3.26 6.22 21.29
N ASP A 139 2.64 7.40 21.32
CA ASP A 139 1.84 7.89 20.22
C ASP A 139 2.76 8.18 19.03
N ASN A 140 2.50 7.52 17.91
CA ASN A 140 3.26 7.67 16.69
C ASN A 140 2.71 8.81 15.81
N GLN A 141 1.78 9.62 16.33
CA GLN A 141 1.22 10.84 15.73
C GLN A 141 1.92 12.10 16.26
N ALA A 142 3.20 12.29 15.95
CA ALA A 142 3.90 13.57 16.16
C ALA A 142 3.93 14.43 14.89
#